data_AF-A0A8D8C572-F1
#
_entry.id   AF-A0A8D8C572-F1
#
_cell.length_a   1.000
_cell.length_b   1.000
_cell.length_c   1.000
_cell.angle_alpha   90.00
_cell.angle_beta   90.00
_cell.angle_gamma   90.00
#
_symmetry.space_group_name_H-M   'P 1'
#
loop_
_entity.id
_entity.type
_entity.pdbx_description
1 polymer ?
#
loop_
_entity_poly.entity_id
_entity_poly.type
_entity_poly.pdbx_seq_one_letter_code
_entity_poly.pdbx_strand_id
1 'polypeptide(L)'
;MDIVQEVLQKQKKDLEKYKPITVEKHLEVTVDVGHLMATDPNYFDDDLFKKDQEQYLMDLTRDNTQLLINAVWELPTEREEEAVVAKMHVRRQFYPVPETPCAEAAHKIEKKKNGKAKGIK
;
A
#
# COMPACT_ATOMS: atom_id res chain seq x y z
N MET A 1 21.13 35.46 -19.85
CA MET A 1 20.86 34.02 -20.03
C MET A 1 20.05 33.59 -18.83
N ASP A 2 18.86 33.03 -19.06
CA ASP A 2 17.89 32.76 -18.01
C ASP A 2 18.37 31.64 -17.08
N ILE A 3 18.70 32.00 -15.84
CA ILE A 3 19.10 31.07 -14.76
C ILE A 3 18.07 29.93 -14.62
N VAL A 4 16.80 30.24 -14.84
CA VAL A 4 15.70 29.26 -14.82
C VAL A 4 15.89 28.18 -15.90
N GLN A 5 16.27 28.57 -17.12
CA GLN A 5 16.51 27.61 -18.22
C GLN A 5 17.71 26.72 -17.91
N GLU A 6 18.77 27.28 -17.35
CA GLU A 6 19.98 26.52 -16.97
C GLU A 6 19.68 25.49 -15.88
N VAL A 7 18.94 25.87 -14.84
CA VAL A 7 18.50 24.96 -13.76
C VAL A 7 17.62 23.83 -14.30
N LEU A 8 16.65 24.14 -15.17
CA LEU A 8 15.78 23.14 -15.79
C LEU A 8 16.56 22.15 -16.67
N GLN A 9 17.52 22.63 -17.46
CA GLN A 9 18.36 21.76 -18.29
C GLN A 9 19.24 20.84 -17.45
N LYS A 10 19.80 21.35 -16.35
CA LYS A 10 20.61 20.55 -15.42
C LYS A 10 19.77 19.45 -14.77
N GLN A 11 18.57 19.77 -14.29
CA GLN A 11 17.64 18.77 -13.74
C GLN A 11 17.29 17.68 -14.76
N LYS A 12 16.98 18.06 -16.02
CA LYS A 12 16.70 17.09 -17.09
C LYS A 12 17.87 16.14 -17.34
N LYS A 13 19.09 16.66 -17.44
CA LYS A 13 20.31 15.84 -17.62
C LYS A 13 20.57 14.91 -16.43
N ASP A 14 20.23 15.34 -15.23
CA ASP A 14 20.36 14.49 -14.04
C ASP A 14 19.28 13.40 -14.01
N LEU A 15 18.06 13.69 -14.45
CA LEU A 15 16.97 12.72 -14.60
C LEU A 15 17.27 11.65 -15.66
N GLU A 16 17.91 12.02 -16.78
CA GLU A 16 18.31 11.08 -17.85
C GLU A 16 19.28 9.98 -17.38
N LYS A 17 19.95 10.16 -16.25
CA LYS A 17 20.84 9.14 -15.66
C LYS A 17 20.07 7.96 -15.08
N TYR A 18 18.79 8.12 -14.78
CA TYR A 18 17.98 7.14 -14.07
C TYR A 18 16.96 6.49 -15.01
N LYS A 19 16.58 5.24 -14.69
CA LYS A 19 15.46 4.57 -15.38
C LYS A 19 14.13 5.23 -14.98
N PRO A 20 13.13 5.25 -15.88
CA PRO A 20 11.83 5.80 -15.56
C PRO A 20 11.13 4.99 -14.47
N ILE A 21 10.50 5.70 -13.53
CA ILE A 21 9.70 5.13 -12.43
C ILE A 21 8.19 5.37 -12.63
N THR A 22 7.82 6.08 -13.68
CA THR A 22 6.42 6.36 -14.04
C THR A 22 5.85 5.19 -14.82
N VAL A 23 4.62 4.80 -14.49
CA VAL A 23 3.88 3.72 -15.14
C VAL A 23 2.53 4.29 -15.57
N GLU A 24 2.24 4.22 -16.86
CA GLU A 24 0.97 4.68 -17.42
C GLU A 24 0.08 3.47 -17.72
N LYS A 25 -1.15 3.51 -17.21
CA LYS A 25 -2.19 2.48 -17.41
C LYS A 25 -3.49 3.14 -17.85
N HIS A 26 -4.35 2.38 -18.52
CA HIS A 26 -5.62 2.91 -19.03
C HIS A 26 -6.59 3.26 -17.90
N LEU A 27 -6.69 2.37 -16.92
CA LEU A 27 -7.43 2.58 -15.67
C LEU A 27 -6.44 2.81 -14.52
N GLU A 28 -6.83 3.67 -13.59
CA GLU A 28 -6.03 3.97 -12.41
C GLU A 28 -6.01 2.77 -11.44
N VAL A 29 -4.81 2.43 -10.97
CA VAL A 29 -4.60 1.35 -9.99
C VAL A 29 -4.92 1.89 -8.60
N THR A 30 -5.77 1.17 -7.86
CA THR A 30 -6.09 1.55 -6.48
C THR A 30 -5.03 1.02 -5.53
N VAL A 31 -4.32 1.91 -4.84
CA VAL A 31 -3.29 1.54 -3.85
C VAL A 31 -3.81 1.71 -2.43
N ASP A 32 -3.80 0.63 -1.65
CA ASP A 32 -3.99 0.65 -0.19
C ASP A 32 -2.64 0.43 0.49
N VAL A 33 -1.96 1.54 0.76
CA VAL A 33 -0.66 1.53 1.42
C VAL A 33 -0.74 0.88 2.80
N GLY A 34 -1.89 0.98 3.50
CA GLY A 34 -2.08 0.36 4.81
C GLY A 34 -1.98 -1.17 4.81
N HIS A 35 -2.26 -1.82 3.68
CA HIS A 35 -2.04 -3.27 3.48
C HIS A 35 -0.85 -3.58 2.58
N LEU A 36 -0.12 -2.55 2.11
CA LEU A 36 0.86 -2.67 1.03
C LEU A 36 0.26 -3.40 -0.20
N MET A 37 -0.96 -3.01 -0.58
CA MET A 37 -1.73 -3.68 -1.62
C MET A 37 -1.99 -2.74 -2.80
N ALA A 38 -1.79 -3.23 -4.02
CA ALA A 38 -2.22 -2.57 -5.25
C ALA A 38 -3.29 -3.43 -5.93
N THR A 39 -4.43 -2.84 -6.25
CA THR A 39 -5.53 -3.46 -7.00
C THR A 39 -5.61 -2.84 -8.38
N ASP A 40 -5.28 -3.63 -9.39
CA ASP A 40 -5.25 -3.21 -10.79
C ASP A 40 -6.56 -3.64 -11.49
N PRO A 41 -7.46 -2.70 -11.85
CA PRO A 41 -8.71 -3.01 -12.55
C PRO A 41 -8.55 -3.12 -14.07
N ASN A 42 -7.34 -2.94 -14.61
CA ASN A 42 -7.10 -3.04 -16.06
C ASN A 42 -7.40 -4.46 -16.57
N TYR A 43 -7.74 -4.56 -17.86
CA TYR A 43 -8.08 -5.82 -18.50
C TYR A 43 -6.89 -6.78 -18.51
N PHE A 44 -7.15 -8.05 -18.19
CA PHE A 44 -6.18 -9.13 -18.26
C PHE A 44 -6.12 -9.70 -19.68
N ASP A 45 -4.95 -9.66 -20.31
CA ASP A 45 -4.77 -10.10 -21.70
C ASP A 45 -4.44 -11.59 -21.76
N ASP A 46 -5.47 -12.40 -21.98
CA ASP A 46 -5.36 -13.86 -22.08
C ASP A 46 -4.46 -14.34 -23.22
N ASP A 47 -4.38 -13.59 -24.32
CA ASP A 47 -3.61 -13.99 -25.50
C ASP A 47 -2.11 -13.77 -25.27
N LEU A 48 -1.74 -12.63 -24.67
CA LEU A 48 -0.37 -12.37 -24.24
C LEU A 48 0.06 -13.33 -23.13
N PHE A 49 -0.82 -13.60 -22.17
CA PHE A 49 -0.57 -14.56 -21.09
C PHE A 49 -0.27 -15.97 -21.62
N LYS A 50 -1.05 -16.47 -22.59
CA LYS A 50 -0.83 -17.79 -23.19
C LYS A 50 0.43 -17.87 -24.04
N LYS A 51 0.86 -16.74 -24.63
CA LYS A 51 2.05 -16.67 -25.47
C LYS A 51 3.33 -16.79 -24.64
N ASP A 52 3.43 -16.06 -23.54
CA ASP A 52 4.57 -16.09 -22.62
C ASP A 52 4.12 -15.71 -21.20
N GLN A 53 3.75 -16.73 -20.44
CA GLN A 53 3.14 -16.57 -19.11
C GLN A 53 4.06 -15.87 -18.11
N GLU A 54 5.33 -16.28 -18.01
CA GLU A 54 6.22 -15.73 -16.99
C GLU A 54 6.57 -14.29 -17.29
N GLN A 55 6.89 -13.97 -18.54
CA GLN A 55 7.23 -12.60 -18.92
C GLN A 55 6.04 -11.67 -18.73
N TYR A 56 4.84 -12.08 -19.15
CA TYR A 56 3.62 -11.29 -18.96
C TYR A 56 3.34 -10.99 -17.48
N LEU A 57 3.39 -12.02 -16.62
CA LEU A 57 3.16 -11.83 -15.17
C LEU A 57 4.26 -10.97 -14.53
N MET A 58 5.52 -11.13 -14.94
CA MET A 58 6.63 -10.32 -14.46
C MET A 58 6.44 -8.85 -14.81
N ASP A 59 6.10 -8.55 -16.07
CA ASP A 59 5.89 -7.16 -16.52
C ASP A 59 4.69 -6.52 -15.82
N LEU A 60 3.55 -7.23 -15.77
CA LEU A 60 2.35 -6.76 -15.09
C LEU A 60 2.61 -6.50 -13.60
N THR A 61 3.32 -7.41 -12.93
CA THR A 61 3.62 -7.29 -11.50
C THR A 61 4.65 -6.19 -11.24
N ARG A 62 5.67 -6.05 -12.09
CA ARG A 62 6.68 -4.99 -12.00
C ARG A 62 6.02 -3.61 -12.04
N ASP A 63 5.11 -3.41 -12.98
CA ASP A 63 4.35 -2.17 -13.15
C ASP A 63 3.56 -1.81 -11.89
N ASN A 64 2.76 -2.76 -11.40
CA ASN A 64 1.94 -2.58 -10.21
C ASN A 64 2.78 -2.39 -8.94
N THR A 65 3.92 -3.07 -8.85
CA THR A 65 4.87 -2.92 -7.74
C THR A 65 5.54 -1.55 -7.77
N GLN A 66 5.91 -1.03 -8.95
CA GLN A 66 6.48 0.30 -9.07
C GLN A 66 5.50 1.36 -8.55
N LEU A 67 4.22 1.28 -8.92
CA LEU A 67 3.17 2.18 -8.43
C LEU A 67 3.01 2.09 -6.90
N LEU A 68 3.01 0.87 -6.34
CA LEU A 68 2.94 0.67 -4.89
C LEU A 68 4.13 1.30 -4.17
N ILE A 69 5.36 1.06 -4.64
CA ILE A 69 6.58 1.59 -4.02
C ILE A 69 6.66 3.11 -4.15
N ASN A 70 6.22 3.68 -5.28
CA ASN A 70 6.12 5.14 -5.43
C ASN A 70 5.23 5.73 -4.34
N ALA A 71 4.04 5.15 -4.13
CA ALA A 71 3.12 5.60 -3.07
C ALA A 71 3.70 5.42 -1.65
N VAL A 72 4.48 4.36 -1.40
CA VAL A 72 5.19 4.18 -0.12
C VAL A 72 6.24 5.27 0.12
N TRP A 73 6.93 5.73 -0.93
CA TRP A 73 7.94 6.78 -0.80
C TRP A 73 7.38 8.19 -0.63
N GLU A 74 6.10 8.40 -0.89
CA GLU A 74 5.40 9.64 -0.62
C GLU A 74 4.99 9.77 0.87
N LEU A 75 5.11 8.68 1.64
CA LEU A 75 4.76 8.67 3.06
C LEU A 75 5.68 9.58 3.90
N PRO A 76 5.14 10.22 4.95
CA PRO A 76 5.96 10.86 5.96
C PRO A 76 6.91 9.83 6.61
N THR A 77 8.20 10.15 6.67
CA THR A 77 9.21 9.30 7.30
C THR A 77 9.72 9.93 8.58
N GLU A 78 10.11 9.09 9.54
CA GLU A 78 10.86 9.49 10.72
C GLU A 78 12.06 8.57 10.92
N ARG A 79 13.05 9.06 11.68
CA ARG A 79 14.23 8.27 12.01
C ARG A 79 14.07 7.73 13.42
N GLU A 80 14.00 6.42 13.54
CA GLU A 80 14.00 5.72 14.81
C GLU A 80 15.32 4.98 14.96
N GLU A 81 16.11 5.37 15.95
CA GLU A 81 17.46 4.86 16.19
C GLU A 81 18.35 4.95 14.92
N GLU A 82 18.67 3.79 14.33
CA GLU A 82 19.51 3.67 13.13
C GLU A 82 18.68 3.43 11.85
N ALA A 83 17.35 3.39 11.93
CA ALA A 83 16.46 3.09 10.80
C ALA A 83 15.59 4.29 10.38
N VAL A 84 15.28 4.37 9.08
CA VAL A 84 14.26 5.28 8.55
C VAL A 84 12.96 4.49 8.42
N VAL A 85 11.92 4.93 9.13
CA VAL A 85 10.62 4.27 9.20
C VAL A 85 9.56 5.18 8.59
N ALA A 86 8.68 4.61 7.77
CA ALA A 86 7.55 5.33 7.20
C ALA A 86 6.32 5.25 8.11
N LYS A 87 5.60 6.36 8.26
CA LYS A 87 4.35 6.43 9.02
C LYS A 87 3.20 5.88 8.18
N MET A 88 2.79 4.67 8.52
CA MET A 88 1.69 3.97 7.86
C MET A 88 0.34 4.64 8.15
N HIS A 89 -0.53 4.73 7.15
CA HIS A 89 -1.90 5.22 7.30
C HIS A 89 -2.83 4.15 7.90
N VAL A 90 -4.01 4.59 8.37
CA VAL A 90 -5.10 3.67 8.72
C VAL A 90 -5.54 2.90 7.47
N ARG A 91 -5.73 1.59 7.62
CA ARG A 91 -6.03 0.69 6.51
C ARG A 91 -7.38 1.01 5.88
N ARG A 92 -7.45 1.05 4.55
CA ARG A 92 -8.67 1.41 3.82
C ARG A 92 -9.67 0.25 3.77
N GLN A 93 -9.18 -0.98 3.61
CA GLN A 93 -10.03 -2.16 3.53
C GLN A 93 -10.28 -2.78 4.92
N PHE A 94 -11.54 -2.83 5.34
CA PHE A 94 -11.90 -3.51 6.58
C PHE A 94 -12.11 -5.00 6.31
N TYR A 95 -11.35 -5.83 7.01
CA TYR A 95 -11.60 -7.26 7.06
C TYR A 95 -12.52 -7.60 8.25
N PRO A 96 -13.44 -8.56 8.10
CA PRO A 96 -14.23 -9.02 9.22
C PRO A 96 -13.31 -9.59 10.30
N VAL A 97 -13.43 -9.07 11.52
CA VAL A 97 -12.73 -9.61 12.69
C VAL A 97 -13.46 -10.90 13.09
N PRO A 98 -12.76 -12.03 13.31
CA PRO A 98 -13.39 -13.24 13.82
C PRO A 98 -14.18 -12.94 15.11
N GLU A 99 -15.30 -13.63 15.33
CA GLU A 99 -16.24 -13.41 16.45
C GLU A 99 -15.68 -13.70 17.85
N THR A 100 -14.36 -13.67 18.06
CA THR A 100 -13.85 -13.58 19.42
C THR A 100 -14.34 -12.27 20.02
N PRO A 101 -15.07 -12.29 21.15
CA PRO A 101 -15.57 -11.07 21.74
C PRO A 101 -14.38 -10.15 21.99
N CYS A 102 -14.47 -8.89 21.55
CA CYS A 102 -13.51 -7.86 21.91
C CYS A 102 -13.24 -7.96 23.42
N ALA A 103 -11.99 -7.89 23.87
CA ALA A 103 -11.62 -8.18 25.26
C ALA A 103 -12.50 -7.44 26.29
N GLU A 104 -12.93 -6.22 25.96
CA GLU A 104 -13.89 -5.45 26.76
C GLU A 104 -15.29 -6.10 26.86
N ALA A 105 -15.80 -6.64 25.75
CA ALA A 105 -17.04 -7.40 25.70
C ALA A 105 -16.91 -8.71 26.49
N ALA A 106 -15.79 -9.43 26.36
CA ALA A 106 -15.51 -10.63 27.15
C ALA A 106 -15.52 -10.34 28.65
N HIS A 107 -14.86 -9.25 29.09
CA HIS A 107 -14.81 -8.85 30.48
C HIS A 107 -16.17 -8.45 31.05
N LYS A 108 -17.02 -7.77 30.26
CA LYS A 108 -18.41 -7.44 30.64
C LYS A 108 -19.28 -8.71 30.77
N ILE A 109 -19.11 -9.68 29.88
CA ILE A 109 -19.84 -10.96 29.91
C ILE A 109 -19.44 -11.76 31.15
N GLU A 110 -18.15 -11.82 31.47
CA GLU A 110 -17.63 -12.54 32.64
C GLU A 110 -18.09 -11.91 33.95
N LYS A 111 -18.01 -10.57 34.09
CA LYS A 111 -18.55 -9.85 35.26
C LYS A 111 -20.05 -10.09 35.45
N LYS A 112 -20.84 -10.09 34.37
CA LYS A 112 -22.28 -10.41 34.44
C LYS A 112 -22.54 -11.85 34.88
N LYS A 113 -21.75 -12.82 34.39
CA LYS A 113 -21.86 -14.22 34.81
C LYS A 113 -21.52 -14.40 36.29
N ASN A 114 -20.42 -13.78 36.75
CA ASN A 114 -19.98 -13.86 38.14
C ASN A 114 -20.90 -13.09 39.12
N GLY A 115 -21.47 -11.95 38.70
CA GLY A 115 -22.45 -11.20 39.50
C GLY A 115 -23.76 -11.96 39.70
N LYS A 116 -24.26 -12.61 38.64
CA LYS A 116 -25.44 -13.49 38.71
C LYS A 116 -25.20 -14.71 39.61
N ALA A 117 -24.02 -15.33 39.53
CA ALA A 117 -23.66 -16.47 40.38
C ALA A 117 -23.51 -16.10 41.87
N LYS A 118 -23.17 -14.84 42.17
CA LYS A 118 -23.05 -14.33 43.55
C LYS A 118 -24.32 -13.67 44.09
N GLY A 119 -25.42 -13.67 43.33
CA GLY A 119 -26.71 -13.09 43.78
C GLY A 119 -26.69 -11.58 44.00
N ILE A 120 -25.68 -10.88 43.47
CA ILE A 120 -25.57 -9.42 43.57
C ILE A 120 -26.44 -8.83 42.46
N LYS A 121 -27.52 -8.14 42.85
CA LYS A 121 -28.34 -7.35 41.92
C LYS A 121 -27.56 -6.15 41.41
#